data_AF-A0A1J6IGU2-F1
#
_entry.id   AF-A0A1J6IGU2-F1
#
_cell.length_a   1.000
_cell.length_b   1.000
_cell.length_c   1.000
_cell.angle_alpha   90.00
_cell.angle_beta   90.00
_cell.angle_gamma   90.00
#
_symmetry.space_group_name_H-M   'P 1'
#
loop_
_entity.id
_entity.type
_entity.pdbx_description
1 polymer ?
#
loop_
_entity_poly.entity_id
_entity_poly.type
_entity_poly.pdbx_seq_one_letter_code
_entity_poly.pdbx_strand_id
1 'polypeptide(L)'
;MLERVLQNQERYDTSMRNATELVGSHTASIQKLEIQMRDFSREQNPKKKGTLPSDTIANSKGSGSSPTSHCMAITTRSGKILQGENEQVVEVEDSEQEVEA
;
A
#
# COMPACT_ATOMS: atom_id res chain seq x y z
N MET A 1 -54.29 8.82 21.78
CA MET A 1 -53.08 9.57 21.35
C MET A 1 -51.82 8.75 21.64
N LEU A 2 -51.66 8.23 22.86
CA LEU A 2 -50.52 7.41 23.30
C LEU A 2 -50.29 6.13 22.47
N GLU A 3 -51.35 5.39 22.12
CA GLU A 3 -51.29 4.17 21.29
C GLU A 3 -50.50 4.38 19.98
N ARG A 4 -50.77 5.47 19.26
CA ARG A 4 -50.10 5.80 18.00
C ARG A 4 -48.63 6.16 18.20
N VAL A 5 -48.29 6.75 19.35
CA VAL A 5 -46.90 7.08 19.70
C VAL A 5 -46.12 5.79 19.94
N LEU A 6 -46.67 4.85 20.70
CA LEU A 6 -46.03 3.56 20.98
C LEU A 6 -45.81 2.74 19.69
N GLN A 7 -46.84 2.66 18.84
CA GLN A 7 -46.73 1.94 17.56
C GLN A 7 -45.69 2.59 16.61
N ASN A 8 -45.56 3.92 16.63
CA ASN A 8 -44.53 4.60 15.84
C ASN A 8 -43.12 4.32 16.37
N GLN A 9 -42.97 4.26 17.69
CA GLN A 9 -41.69 3.93 18.31
C GLN A 9 -41.24 2.52 17.95
N GLU A 10 -42.14 1.54 18.07
CA GLU A 10 -41.83 0.13 17.73
C GLU A 10 -41.43 -0.02 16.25
N ARG A 11 -42.12 0.69 15.34
CA ARG A 11 -41.77 0.72 13.92
C ARG A 11 -40.40 1.31 13.67
N TYR A 12 -40.06 2.42 14.34
CA TYR A 12 -38.76 3.05 14.23
C TYR A 12 -37.65 2.13 14.75
N ASP A 13 -37.83 1.54 15.93
CA ASP A 13 -36.85 0.63 16.53
C ASP A 13 -36.61 -0.59 15.64
N THR A 14 -37.67 -1.15 15.05
CA THR A 14 -37.58 -2.25 14.09
C THR A 14 -36.85 -1.83 12.83
N SER A 15 -37.16 -0.65 12.28
CA SER A 15 -36.47 -0.09 11.12
C SER A 15 -34.98 0.10 11.37
N MET A 16 -34.61 0.58 12.57
CA MET A 16 -33.21 0.78 12.96
C MET A 16 -32.44 -0.54 13.11
N ARG A 17 -33.07 -1.58 13.67
CA ARG A 17 -32.48 -2.93 13.73
C ARG A 17 -32.23 -3.48 12.33
N ASN A 18 -33.23 -3.40 11.45
CA ASN A 18 -33.10 -3.87 10.06
C ASN A 18 -32.00 -3.12 9.31
N ALA A 19 -31.88 -1.80 9.49
CA ALA A 19 -30.81 -1.01 8.88
C ALA A 19 -29.42 -1.42 9.39
N THR A 20 -29.29 -1.67 10.70
CA THR A 20 -28.03 -2.12 11.32
C THR A 20 -27.62 -3.50 10.80
N GLU A 21 -28.57 -4.43 10.70
CA GLU A 21 -28.33 -5.77 10.15
C GLU A 21 -27.92 -5.69 8.68
N LEU A 22 -28.60 -4.87 7.87
CA LEU A 22 -28.26 -4.67 6.47
C LEU A 22 -26.83 -4.12 6.30
N VAL A 23 -26.47 -3.10 7.06
CA VAL A 23 -25.11 -2.53 7.05
C VAL A 23 -24.08 -3.57 7.47
N GLY A 24 -24.37 -4.38 8.50
CA GLY A 24 -23.51 -5.48 8.92
C GLY A 24 -23.31 -6.51 7.82
N SER A 25 -24.40 -6.93 7.15
CA SER A 25 -24.36 -7.88 6.04
C SER A 25 -23.51 -7.37 4.87
N HIS A 26 -23.69 -6.10 4.48
CA HIS A 26 -22.92 -5.49 3.39
C HIS A 26 -21.45 -5.33 3.75
N THR A 27 -21.14 -4.97 5.00
CA THR A 27 -19.76 -4.88 5.48
C THR A 27 -19.05 -6.24 5.33
N ALA A 28 -19.70 -7.32 5.75
CA ALA A 28 -19.15 -8.68 5.61
C ALA A 28 -19.00 -9.09 4.13
N SER A 29 -19.99 -8.77 3.28
CA SER A 29 -19.90 -9.03 1.84
C SER A 29 -18.76 -8.27 1.16
N ILE A 30 -18.54 -7.00 1.51
CA ILE A 30 -17.45 -6.19 0.97
C ILE A 30 -16.10 -6.77 1.38
N GLN A 31 -15.89 -7.07 2.66
CA GLN A 31 -14.65 -7.68 3.14
C GLN A 31 -14.34 -9.01 2.43
N LYS A 32 -15.37 -9.82 2.19
CA LYS A 32 -15.23 -11.06 1.43
C LYS A 32 -14.76 -10.78 -0.01
N LEU A 33 -15.37 -9.82 -0.69
CA LEU A 33 -14.97 -9.41 -2.04
C LEU A 33 -13.53 -8.88 -2.08
N GLU A 34 -13.12 -8.07 -1.10
CA GLU A 34 -11.75 -7.55 -1.01
C GLU A 34 -10.70 -8.67 -0.94
N ILE A 35 -10.95 -9.70 -0.14
CA ILE A 35 -10.08 -10.88 -0.04
C ILE A 35 -10.05 -11.64 -1.36
N GLN A 36 -11.23 -11.92 -1.95
CA GLN A 36 -11.32 -12.63 -3.22
C GLN A 36 -10.60 -11.87 -4.35
N MET A 37 -10.77 -10.55 -4.44
CA MET A 37 -10.10 -9.73 -5.44
C MET A 37 -8.58 -9.69 -5.25
N ARG A 38 -8.12 -9.67 -3.99
CA ARG A 38 -6.68 -9.73 -3.67
C ARG A 38 -6.05 -11.04 -4.12
N ASP A 39 -6.72 -12.15 -3.83
CA ASP A 39 -6.22 -13.49 -4.19
C ASP A 39 -6.29 -13.72 -5.69
N PHE A 40 -7.38 -13.30 -6.34
CA PHE A 40 -7.49 -13.30 -7.79
C PHE A 40 -6.38 -12.49 -8.46
N SER A 41 -6.08 -11.28 -7.94
CA SER A 41 -4.98 -10.46 -8.45
C SER A 41 -3.63 -11.16 -8.31
N ARG A 42 -3.38 -11.85 -7.19
CA ARG A 42 -2.15 -12.62 -6.97
C ARG A 42 -2.01 -13.78 -7.95
N GLU A 43 -3.10 -14.47 -8.27
CA GLU A 43 -3.11 -15.64 -9.14
C GLU A 43 -3.04 -15.26 -10.62
N GLN A 44 -3.82 -14.26 -11.06
CA GLN A 44 -3.88 -13.85 -12.46
C GLN A 44 -2.76 -12.89 -12.86
N ASN A 45 -2.19 -12.16 -11.92
CA ASN A 45 -1.04 -11.28 -12.15
C ASN A 45 0.15 -11.72 -11.30
N PRO A 46 0.72 -12.92 -11.56
CA PRO A 46 1.90 -13.37 -10.85
C PRO A 46 3.05 -12.42 -11.19
N LYS A 47 3.52 -11.64 -10.21
CA LYS A 47 4.67 -10.76 -10.39
C LYS A 47 5.85 -11.62 -10.86
N LYS A 48 6.44 -11.31 -12.02
CA LYS A 48 7.62 -12.03 -12.53
C LYS A 48 8.73 -11.91 -11.48
N LYS A 49 9.40 -13.02 -11.14
CA LYS A 49 10.56 -13.00 -10.24
C LYS A 49 11.56 -11.95 -10.73
N GLY A 50 11.98 -11.05 -9.84
CA GLY A 50 12.86 -9.92 -10.18
C GLY A 50 12.14 -8.63 -10.58
N THR A 51 10.80 -8.61 -10.64
CA THR A 51 10.05 -7.34 -10.82
C THR A 51 10.06 -6.57 -9.51
N LEU A 52 10.49 -5.32 -9.59
CA LEU A 52 10.51 -4.42 -8.45
C LEU A 52 9.08 -4.25 -7.89
N PRO A 53 8.92 -4.04 -6.57
CA PRO A 53 7.66 -3.64 -5.96
C PRO A 53 7.01 -2.50 -6.76
N SER A 54 5.67 -2.47 -6.85
CA SER A 54 4.94 -1.50 -7.70
C SER A 54 5.11 -0.05 -7.25
N ASP A 55 5.56 0.15 -6.02
CA ASP A 55 5.99 1.40 -5.39
C ASP A 55 7.44 1.79 -5.74
N THR A 56 8.12 1.05 -6.60
CA THR A 56 9.50 1.36 -7.01
C THR A 56 9.50 2.31 -8.20
N ILE A 57 9.96 3.54 -7.97
CA ILE A 57 10.26 4.47 -9.05
C ILE A 57 11.69 4.18 -9.52
N ALA A 58 11.85 3.68 -10.74
CA ALA A 58 13.16 3.52 -11.35
C ALA A 58 13.73 4.91 -11.69
N ASN A 59 14.78 5.35 -10.99
CA ASN A 59 15.51 6.55 -11.37
C ASN A 59 16.41 6.22 -12.58
N SER A 60 16.02 6.66 -13.78
CA SER A 60 16.78 6.45 -15.01
C SER A 60 17.95 7.44 -15.20
N LYS A 61 18.26 8.29 -14.22
CA LYS A 61 19.40 9.23 -14.32
C LYS A 61 20.73 8.51 -14.11
N GLY A 62 21.15 7.82 -15.15
CA GLY A 62 22.49 7.30 -15.38
C GLY A 62 22.70 7.23 -16.89
N SER A 63 22.89 8.39 -17.51
CA SER A 63 23.43 8.47 -18.87
C SER A 63 24.84 7.88 -18.82
N GLY A 64 24.99 6.66 -19.34
CA GLY A 64 26.26 5.98 -19.39
C GLY A 64 26.09 4.60 -20.01
N SER A 65 26.67 4.44 -21.19
CA SER A 65 26.76 3.22 -21.99
C SER A 65 27.56 2.08 -21.30
N SER A 66 27.32 1.81 -20.01
CA SER A 66 28.09 0.84 -19.23
C SER A 66 27.24 -0.40 -18.90
N PRO A 67 27.76 -1.64 -19.00
CA PRO A 67 27.03 -2.88 -18.72
C PRO A 67 26.52 -3.03 -17.27
N THR A 68 26.96 -2.15 -16.37
CA THR A 68 26.62 -2.15 -14.95
C THR A 68 25.72 -0.96 -14.61
N SER A 69 24.51 -0.92 -15.17
CA SER A 69 23.49 0.04 -14.74
C SER A 69 22.89 -0.42 -13.41
N HIS A 70 23.50 -0.02 -12.30
CA HIS A 70 22.93 -0.27 -10.98
C HIS A 70 21.61 0.51 -10.83
N CYS A 71 20.46 -0.19 -10.85
CA CYS A 71 19.20 0.41 -10.45
C CYS A 71 19.16 0.51 -8.91
N MET A 72 19.22 1.72 -8.37
CA MET A 72 18.90 1.93 -6.96
C MET A 72 17.37 1.89 -6.79
N ALA A 73 16.86 0.89 -6.08
CA ALA A 73 15.45 0.79 -5.71
C ALA A 73 15.22 1.52 -4.37
N ILE A 74 14.50 2.65 -4.40
CA ILE A 74 14.04 3.33 -3.19
C ILE A 74 12.66 2.75 -2.84
N THR A 75 12.56 2.02 -1.73
CA THR A 75 11.28 1.51 -1.23
C THR A 75 10.60 2.57 -0.38
N THR A 76 9.55 3.21 -0.89
CA THR A 76 8.73 4.11 -0.08
C THR A 76 7.74 3.26 0.72
N ARG A 77 8.06 2.92 1.97
CA ARG A 77 7.11 2.31 2.92
C ARG A 77 6.05 3.36 3.27
N SER A 78 5.03 3.47 2.41
CA SER A 78 3.81 4.24 2.65
C SER A 78 3.34 4.00 4.09
N GLY A 79 3.39 5.05 4.92
CA GLY A 79 2.79 5.07 6.25
C GLY A 79 3.71 5.17 7.48
N LYS A 80 5.03 5.38 7.38
CA LYS A 80 5.83 5.83 8.54
C LYS A 80 6.55 7.14 8.26
N ILE A 81 6.30 8.14 9.09
CA ILE A 81 7.11 9.36 9.16
C ILE A 81 8.52 8.90 9.54
N LEU A 82 9.49 9.15 8.66
CA LEU A 82 10.91 9.00 9.01
C LEU A 82 11.24 10.17 9.93
N GLN A 83 11.21 9.91 11.24
CA GLN A 83 11.82 10.82 12.21
C GLN A 83 13.31 10.84 11.87
N GLY A 84 13.78 11.97 11.34
CA GLY A 84 15.12 12.12 10.83
C GLY A 84 16.13 11.99 11.95
N GLU A 85 16.94 10.95 11.89
CA GLU A 85 18.27 10.94 12.48
C GLU A 85 19.24 10.63 11.35
N ASN A 86 19.99 11.66 11.04
CA ASN A 86 20.91 11.77 9.94
C ASN A 86 22.21 11.08 10.38
N GLU A 87 22.48 9.87 9.88
CA GLU A 87 23.85 9.36 9.87
C GLU A 87 24.05 8.43 8.67
N GLN A 88 24.20 9.05 7.50
CA GLN A 88 24.90 8.43 6.38
C GLN A 88 26.39 8.50 6.71
N VAL A 89 26.95 7.43 7.27
CA VAL A 89 28.40 7.20 7.24
C VAL A 89 28.73 6.80 5.80
N VAL A 90 29.10 7.78 4.98
CA VAL A 90 29.82 7.54 3.74
C VAL A 90 31.28 7.36 4.15
N GLU A 91 31.73 6.12 4.21
CA GLU A 91 33.16 5.80 4.31
C GLU A 91 33.77 6.09 2.92
N VAL A 92 34.32 7.30 2.77
CA VAL A 92 35.19 7.65 1.65
C VAL A 92 36.61 7.31 2.10
N GLU A 93 37.19 6.23 1.57
CA GLU A 93 38.64 6.05 1.60
C GLU A 93 39.21 6.67 0.31
N ASP A 94 40.12 7.62 0.52
CA ASP A 94 40.62 8.64 -0.40
C ASP A 94 41.72 8.09 -1.36
N SER A 95 41.73 8.62 -2.58
CA SER A 95 42.82 8.84 -3.57
C SER A 95 44.13 8.00 -3.49
N GLU A 96 44.66 7.47 -4.60
CA GLU A 96 45.74 8.16 -5.34
C GLU A 96 45.84 7.70 -6.82
N GLN A 97 46.04 8.69 -7.69
CA GLN A 97 46.16 8.62 -9.14
C GLN A 97 47.65 8.71 -9.51
N GLU A 98 48.20 7.74 -10.23
CA GLU A 98 49.49 7.90 -10.93
C GLU A 98 49.43 7.15 -12.27
N VAL A 99 49.47 7.90 -13.38
CA VAL A 99 49.64 7.39 -14.73
C VAL A 99 50.69 8.27 -15.40
N GLU A 100 51.85 7.71 -15.72
CA GLU A 100 52.82 8.35 -16.62
C GLU A 100 53.08 7.43 -17.83
N ALA A 101 53.46 8.08 -18.93
CA ALA A 101 53.19 7.81 -20.35
C ALA A 101 53.91 6.64 -21.01
#